data_AF-A0A7S4YEJ1-F1
#
_entry.id   AF-A0A7S4YEJ1-F1
#
_cell.length_a   1.000
_cell.length_b   1.000
_cell.length_c   1.000
_cell.angle_alpha   90.00
_cell.angle_beta   90.00
_cell.angle_gamma   90.00
#
_symmetry.space_group_name_H-M   'P 1'
#
loop_
_entity.id
_entity.type
_entity.pdbx_description
1 polymer ?
#
loop_
_entity_poly.entity_id
_entity_poly.type
_entity_poly.pdbx_seq_one_letter_code
_entity_poly.pdbx_strand_id
1 'polypeptide(L)'
;DEAEAKDFTANFTITAKDPGNPTDPDNGTLTLKEVPSFNYGVLEASSIYSGFTGKAAQAEGKVLVSDTRLGTSDWTLTANMDKFTNSKTSLEGAALDLSAIGTLGEDFTGVIKDDKSPVELAKGNGSHGKDEFLISAENAKLTLGANPKA
;
A
#
# COMPACT_ATOMS: atom_id res chain seq x y z
N ASP A 1 -1.47 4.67 31.80
CA ASP A 1 -0.51 4.49 30.70
C ASP A 1 -1.25 4.39 29.38
N GLU A 2 -1.43 5.53 28.71
CA GLU A 2 -1.85 5.54 27.31
C GLU A 2 -0.67 5.00 26.50
N ALA A 3 -0.84 3.81 25.92
CA ALA A 3 0.13 3.29 24.98
C ALA A 3 -0.04 4.08 23.67
N GLU A 4 0.94 4.90 23.32
CA GLU A 4 1.06 5.43 21.96
C GLU A 4 1.15 4.23 21.00
N ALA A 5 0.13 4.06 20.17
CA ALA A 5 0.17 3.11 19.07
C ALA A 5 1.30 3.57 18.14
N LYS A 6 2.30 2.71 17.90
CA LYS A 6 3.25 2.99 16.82
C LYS A 6 2.48 3.01 15.52
N ASP A 7 2.64 4.08 14.75
CA ASP A 7 2.04 4.23 13.43
C ASP A 7 2.29 2.97 12.60
N PHE A 8 1.23 2.35 12.07
CA PHE A 8 1.37 1.27 11.11
C PHE A 8 1.51 1.91 9.72
N THR A 9 2.52 1.50 8.98
CA THR A 9 2.75 1.99 7.63
C THR A 9 2.80 0.79 6.70
N ALA A 10 1.88 0.74 5.72
CA ALA A 10 2.06 -0.16 4.59
C ALA A 10 3.26 0.36 3.78
N ASN A 11 4.25 -0.50 3.55
CA ASN A 11 5.45 -0.11 2.82
C ASN A 11 5.23 -0.39 1.34
N PHE A 12 5.42 0.62 0.50
CA PHE A 12 5.35 0.50 -0.94
C PHE A 12 6.75 0.50 -1.53
N THR A 13 7.00 -0.43 -2.44
CA THR A 13 8.26 -0.52 -3.18
C THR A 13 7.98 -0.66 -4.66
N ILE A 14 8.81 -0.03 -5.49
CA ILE A 14 8.77 -0.21 -6.93
C ILE A 14 10.11 -0.77 -7.41
N THR A 15 10.05 -1.79 -8.26
CA THR A 15 11.24 -2.42 -8.82
C THR A 15 11.08 -2.64 -10.31
N ALA A 16 12.19 -2.63 -11.03
CA ALA A 16 12.24 -3.07 -12.42
C ALA A 16 12.19 -4.60 -12.46
N LYS A 17 11.46 -5.19 -13.41
CA LYS A 17 11.37 -6.65 -13.56
C LYS A 17 12.61 -7.24 -14.25
N ASP A 18 13.27 -6.48 -15.12
CA ASP A 18 14.59 -6.81 -15.67
C ASP A 18 15.62 -5.69 -15.38
N PRO A 19 16.53 -5.87 -14.39
CA PRO A 19 17.49 -4.85 -13.99
C PRO A 19 18.71 -4.76 -14.92
N GLY A 20 18.70 -5.39 -16.10
CA GLY A 20 19.87 -5.66 -16.95
C GLY A 20 20.73 -4.47 -17.41
N ASN A 21 20.34 -3.21 -17.20
CA ASN A 21 21.25 -2.05 -17.27
C ASN A 21 20.61 -0.77 -16.70
N PRO A 22 20.85 -0.42 -15.42
CA PRO A 22 20.24 0.75 -14.78
C PRO A 22 21.19 1.95 -14.66
N THR A 23 22.31 2.00 -15.39
CA THR A 23 23.40 2.97 -15.13
C THR A 23 23.92 3.72 -16.37
N ASP A 24 23.02 4.41 -17.09
CA ASP A 24 23.43 5.54 -17.93
C ASP A 24 22.80 6.83 -17.35
N PRO A 25 23.57 7.68 -16.64
CA PRO A 25 23.06 8.84 -15.91
C PRO A 25 22.46 9.97 -16.78
N ASP A 26 22.53 9.85 -18.12
CA ASP A 26 21.91 10.79 -19.06
C ASP A 26 20.53 10.31 -19.59
N ASN A 27 20.02 9.12 -19.20
CA ASN A 27 18.87 8.47 -19.84
C ASN A 27 17.90 7.73 -18.85
N GLY A 28 16.87 8.44 -18.37
CA GLY A 28 15.63 7.86 -17.80
C GLY A 28 15.67 7.24 -16.39
N THR A 29 14.58 7.34 -15.62
CA THR A 29 14.51 6.89 -14.20
C THR A 29 13.19 6.22 -13.87
N LEU A 30 13.21 5.23 -12.98
CA LEU A 30 12.02 4.66 -12.33
C LEU A 30 11.96 5.12 -10.88
N THR A 31 10.88 5.77 -10.47
CA THR A 31 10.72 6.27 -9.10
C THR A 31 9.28 6.17 -8.61
N LEU A 32 9.14 5.95 -7.30
CA LEU A 32 7.90 6.11 -6.56
C LEU A 32 7.91 7.51 -5.94
N LYS A 33 7.11 8.43 -6.48
CA LYS A 33 7.14 9.85 -6.11
C LYS A 33 6.22 10.20 -4.95
N GLU A 34 5.12 9.47 -4.81
CA GLU A 34 4.12 9.70 -3.77
C GLU A 34 3.53 8.37 -3.31
N VAL A 35 3.34 8.25 -2.00
CA VAL A 35 2.69 7.12 -1.33
C VAL A 35 1.70 7.66 -0.30
N PRO A 36 0.49 7.11 -0.20
CA PRO A 36 -0.53 7.64 0.68
C PRO A 36 -0.31 7.21 2.13
N SER A 37 -0.86 8.01 3.04
CA SER A 37 -1.17 7.58 4.40
C SER A 37 -2.69 7.59 4.57
N PHE A 38 -3.24 6.51 5.13
CA PHE A 38 -4.69 6.38 5.32
C PHE A 38 -5.05 6.52 6.79
N ASN A 39 -6.07 7.35 7.06
CA ASN A 39 -6.65 7.49 8.39
C ASN A 39 -8.01 6.78 8.44
N TYR A 40 -8.20 5.91 9.43
CA TYR A 40 -9.44 5.13 9.65
C TYR A 40 -10.26 5.63 10.84
N GLY A 41 -9.92 6.80 11.38
CA GLY A 41 -10.53 7.38 12.57
C GLY A 41 -10.30 6.54 13.83
N VAL A 42 -11.16 6.76 14.83
CA VAL A 42 -11.10 6.04 16.11
C VAL A 42 -11.50 4.57 15.93
N LEU A 43 -10.65 3.65 16.40
CA LEU A 43 -10.98 2.25 16.56
C LEU A 43 -11.41 2.02 18.01
N GLU A 44 -12.71 1.80 18.22
CA GLU A 44 -13.24 1.52 19.55
C GLU A 44 -12.69 0.19 20.09
N ALA A 45 -12.46 0.11 21.40
CA ALA A 45 -11.94 -1.10 22.04
C ALA A 45 -12.83 -2.32 21.74
N SER A 46 -14.16 -2.14 21.70
CA SER A 46 -15.11 -3.18 21.32
C SER A 46 -14.84 -3.74 19.93
N SER A 47 -14.54 -2.88 18.95
CA SER A 47 -14.19 -3.27 17.58
C SER A 47 -12.85 -3.99 17.48
N ILE A 48 -11.89 -3.66 18.36
CA ILE A 48 -10.61 -4.39 18.43
C ILE A 48 -10.84 -5.80 18.98
N TYR A 49 -11.63 -5.95 20.05
CA TYR A 49 -11.94 -7.25 20.63
C TYR A 49 -12.79 -8.12 19.70
N SER A 50 -13.82 -7.56 19.06
CA SER A 50 -14.71 -8.31 18.16
C SER A 50 -14.17 -8.48 16.75
N GLY A 51 -13.18 -7.66 16.35
CA GLY A 51 -12.81 -7.47 14.96
C GLY A 51 -13.84 -6.62 14.20
N PHE A 52 -13.47 -6.25 12.97
CA PHE A 52 -14.33 -5.55 12.02
C PHE A 52 -13.87 -5.81 10.59
N THR A 53 -14.76 -5.60 9.61
CA THR A 53 -14.45 -5.75 8.19
C THR A 53 -14.77 -4.47 7.44
N GLY A 54 -13.91 -4.14 6.48
CA GLY A 54 -14.23 -3.15 5.45
C GLY A 54 -14.40 -1.70 5.93
N LYS A 55 -13.73 -1.29 7.03
CA LYS A 55 -13.77 0.10 7.49
C LYS A 55 -13.06 1.00 6.47
N ALA A 56 -13.80 1.91 5.86
CA ALA A 56 -13.26 2.84 4.86
C ALA A 56 -12.33 3.88 5.48
N ALA A 57 -11.37 4.37 4.69
CA ALA A 57 -10.55 5.52 5.06
C ALA A 57 -11.40 6.79 5.13
N GLN A 58 -10.89 7.82 5.81
CA GLN A 58 -11.55 9.12 5.94
C GLN A 58 -11.25 10.07 4.78
N ALA A 59 -10.23 9.79 3.98
CA ALA A 59 -9.79 10.60 2.86
C ALA A 59 -9.20 9.73 1.75
N GLU A 60 -9.11 10.31 0.57
CA GLU A 60 -8.46 9.71 -0.59
C GLU A 60 -6.95 9.63 -0.38
N GLY A 61 -6.33 8.67 -1.06
CA GLY A 61 -4.88 8.52 -1.14
C GLY A 61 -4.41 8.53 -2.58
N LYS A 62 -3.14 8.83 -2.81
CA LYS A 62 -2.54 8.81 -4.15
C LYS A 62 -1.21 8.10 -4.14
N VAL A 63 -1.02 7.19 -5.09
CA VAL A 63 0.30 6.63 -5.43
C VAL A 63 0.73 7.19 -6.77
N LEU A 64 1.97 7.68 -6.87
CA LEU A 64 2.53 8.22 -8.11
C LEU A 64 3.77 7.45 -8.52
N VAL A 65 3.66 6.69 -9.60
CA VAL A 65 4.79 6.04 -10.26
C VAL A 65 5.27 6.91 -11.42
N SER A 66 6.58 7.13 -11.50
CA SER A 66 7.19 7.84 -12.63
C SER A 66 8.22 6.94 -13.27
N ASP A 67 7.93 6.48 -14.48
CA ASP A 67 8.85 5.71 -15.33
C ASP A 67 9.23 6.55 -16.56
N THR A 68 10.49 6.96 -16.63
CA THR A 68 11.08 7.67 -17.76
C THR A 68 12.24 6.88 -18.39
N ARG A 69 12.39 5.60 -18.02
CA ARG A 69 13.46 4.72 -18.56
C ARG A 69 13.33 4.59 -20.07
N LEU A 70 14.44 4.31 -20.75
CA LEU A 70 14.42 3.91 -22.16
C LEU A 70 13.99 2.44 -22.29
N GLY A 71 13.36 2.06 -23.40
CA GLY A 71 12.94 0.68 -23.66
C GLY A 71 11.47 0.43 -23.34
N THR A 72 11.14 -0.70 -22.71
CA THR A 72 9.76 -1.06 -22.32
C THR A 72 9.54 -0.76 -20.85
N SER A 73 8.41 -0.16 -20.50
CA SER A 73 7.98 -0.02 -19.09
C SER A 73 7.53 -1.38 -18.54
N ASP A 74 8.33 -1.94 -17.65
CA ASP A 74 8.17 -3.30 -17.10
C ASP A 74 8.20 -3.35 -15.56
N TRP A 75 7.91 -2.23 -14.91
CA TRP A 75 8.00 -2.12 -13.46
C TRP A 75 6.94 -2.96 -12.73
N THR A 76 7.21 -3.31 -11.48
CA THR A 76 6.26 -3.91 -10.55
C THR A 76 6.18 -3.06 -9.28
N LEU A 77 4.96 -2.68 -8.89
CA LEU A 77 4.66 -2.04 -7.62
C LEU A 77 4.20 -3.09 -6.63
N THR A 78 4.84 -3.12 -5.47
CA THR A 78 4.57 -4.09 -4.41
C THR A 78 4.31 -3.37 -3.10
N ALA A 79 3.47 -3.94 -2.25
CA ALA A 79 3.34 -3.50 -0.87
C ALA A 79 3.34 -4.64 0.13
N ASN A 80 3.75 -4.35 1.36
CA ASN A 80 3.61 -5.24 2.51
C ASN A 80 3.21 -4.44 3.76
N MET A 81 2.74 -5.14 4.78
CA MET A 81 2.33 -4.53 6.05
C MET A 81 2.82 -5.37 7.22
N ASP A 82 3.26 -4.67 8.27
CA ASP A 82 3.60 -5.26 9.55
C ASP A 82 2.37 -5.42 10.44
N LYS A 83 2.46 -6.33 11.42
CA LYS A 83 1.48 -6.41 12.51
C LYS A 83 1.38 -5.09 13.27
N PHE A 84 0.16 -4.80 13.71
CA PHE A 84 -0.14 -3.69 14.61
C PHE A 84 0.38 -4.08 15.98
N THR A 85 1.46 -3.45 16.45
CA THR A 85 2.13 -3.83 17.70
C THR A 85 2.29 -2.64 18.63
N ASN A 86 2.22 -2.92 19.93
CA ASN A 86 2.70 -2.01 20.97
C ASN A 86 3.73 -2.73 21.85
N SER A 87 4.13 -2.13 22.96
CA SER A 87 5.13 -2.72 23.87
C SER A 87 4.67 -3.99 24.61
N LYS A 88 3.37 -4.33 24.57
CA LYS A 88 2.75 -5.40 25.36
C LYS A 88 2.08 -6.49 24.51
N THR A 89 1.53 -6.14 23.35
CA THR A 89 0.71 -7.04 22.54
C THR A 89 0.78 -6.69 21.04
N SER A 90 0.25 -7.59 20.21
CA SER A 90 0.03 -7.40 18.79
C SER A 90 -1.41 -7.68 18.44
N LEU A 91 -2.01 -6.89 17.55
CA LEU A 91 -3.27 -7.23 16.92
C LEU A 91 -3.00 -8.12 15.71
N GLU A 92 -3.89 -9.07 15.48
CA GLU A 92 -3.79 -10.04 14.40
C GLU A 92 -4.96 -9.93 13.42
N GLY A 93 -4.70 -10.40 12.20
CA GLY A 93 -5.71 -10.50 11.14
C GLY A 93 -6.03 -9.16 10.52
N ALA A 94 -5.10 -8.21 10.57
CA ALA A 94 -5.27 -6.96 9.86
C ALA A 94 -5.03 -7.14 8.36
N ALA A 95 -5.91 -6.57 7.55
CA ALA A 95 -5.78 -6.54 6.10
C ALA A 95 -6.19 -5.18 5.56
N LEU A 96 -5.40 -4.68 4.62
CA LEU A 96 -5.64 -3.43 3.91
C LEU A 96 -6.00 -3.76 2.46
N ASP A 97 -7.27 -3.59 2.11
CA ASP A 97 -7.77 -3.67 0.75
C ASP A 97 -7.61 -2.31 0.07
N LEU A 98 -6.91 -2.29 -1.07
CA LEU A 98 -6.72 -1.09 -1.87
C LEU A 98 -7.12 -1.37 -3.32
N SER A 99 -7.80 -0.41 -3.96
CA SER A 99 -7.99 -0.42 -5.41
C SER A 99 -8.02 0.98 -6.02
N ALA A 100 -7.49 1.11 -7.23
CA ALA A 100 -7.52 2.31 -8.05
C ALA A 100 -7.27 1.96 -9.53
N ILE A 101 -7.64 2.88 -10.41
CA ILE A 101 -7.28 2.83 -11.83
C ILE A 101 -6.19 3.86 -12.06
N GLY A 102 -5.09 3.43 -12.67
CA GLY A 102 -3.99 4.27 -13.10
C GLY A 102 -4.39 5.15 -14.28
N THR A 103 -3.89 6.38 -14.30
CA THR A 103 -4.05 7.32 -15.42
C THR A 103 -3.55 6.78 -16.76
N LEU A 104 -2.61 5.82 -16.77
CA LEU A 104 -2.08 5.20 -17.98
C LEU A 104 -2.79 3.88 -18.36
N GLY A 105 -3.79 3.44 -17.57
CA GLY A 105 -4.64 2.29 -17.85
C GLY A 105 -4.30 1.02 -17.08
N GLU A 106 -3.29 1.05 -16.21
CA GLU A 106 -2.96 -0.01 -15.25
C GLU A 106 -4.01 -0.07 -14.13
N ASP A 107 -4.38 -1.28 -13.70
CA ASP A 107 -5.15 -1.44 -12.46
C ASP A 107 -4.19 -1.59 -11.27
N PHE A 108 -4.47 -0.84 -10.20
CA PHE A 108 -3.89 -1.05 -8.88
C PHE A 108 -4.91 -1.80 -8.03
N THR A 109 -4.58 -2.98 -7.56
CA THR A 109 -5.46 -3.74 -6.67
C THR A 109 -4.66 -4.68 -5.78
N GLY A 110 -5.04 -4.78 -4.51
CA GLY A 110 -4.49 -5.81 -3.65
C GLY A 110 -5.00 -5.79 -2.22
N VAL A 111 -4.82 -6.93 -1.57
CA VAL A 111 -5.15 -7.16 -0.16
C VAL A 111 -3.85 -7.38 0.60
N ILE A 112 -3.38 -6.35 1.28
CA ILE A 112 -2.11 -6.37 1.99
C ILE A 112 -2.35 -6.85 3.42
N LYS A 113 -1.84 -8.04 3.76
CA LYS A 113 -1.99 -8.64 5.09
C LYS A 113 -0.85 -8.21 6.01
N ASP A 114 -1.11 -8.25 7.31
CA ASP A 114 -0.15 -7.95 8.38
C ASP A 114 0.92 -9.02 8.63
N ASP A 115 1.20 -9.87 7.65
CA ASP A 115 2.12 -11.01 7.74
C ASP A 115 3.48 -10.76 7.05
N LYS A 116 3.76 -9.51 6.66
CA LYS A 116 4.93 -9.06 5.89
C LYS A 116 5.03 -9.64 4.46
N SER A 117 4.05 -10.40 4.00
CA SER A 117 4.09 -10.95 2.65
C SER A 117 3.92 -9.83 1.62
N PRO A 118 4.85 -9.70 0.66
CA PRO A 118 4.71 -8.75 -0.43
C PRO A 118 3.54 -9.13 -1.34
N VAL A 119 2.75 -8.12 -1.72
CA VAL A 119 1.62 -8.22 -2.65
C VAL A 119 1.93 -7.33 -3.86
N GLU A 120 1.91 -7.91 -5.06
CA GLU A 120 1.93 -7.15 -6.30
C GLU A 120 0.61 -6.39 -6.44
N LEU A 121 0.71 -5.06 -6.56
CA LEU A 121 -0.45 -4.16 -6.63
C LEU A 121 -0.73 -3.74 -8.08
N ALA A 122 0.33 -3.46 -8.82
CA ALA A 122 0.26 -3.02 -10.21
C ALA A 122 1.56 -3.37 -10.94
N LYS A 123 1.51 -3.37 -12.27
CA LYS A 123 2.66 -3.57 -13.15
C LYS A 123 2.58 -2.63 -14.35
N GLY A 124 3.73 -2.15 -14.81
CA GLY A 124 3.79 -1.32 -16.01
C GLY A 124 3.21 -2.03 -17.22
N ASN A 125 2.41 -1.31 -18.00
CA ASN A 125 1.73 -1.83 -19.19
C ASN A 125 2.57 -1.75 -20.48
N GLY A 126 3.84 -1.38 -20.38
CA GLY A 126 4.73 -1.08 -21.52
C GLY A 126 4.83 0.41 -21.86
N SER A 127 3.90 1.24 -21.38
CA SER A 127 3.92 2.70 -21.56
C SER A 127 4.77 3.40 -20.51
N HIS A 128 5.54 4.38 -20.95
CA HIS A 128 6.28 5.28 -20.07
C HIS A 128 5.42 6.47 -19.65
N GLY A 129 5.79 7.09 -18.55
CA GLY A 129 5.18 8.32 -18.08
C GLY A 129 4.98 8.35 -16.58
N LYS A 130 4.08 9.23 -16.17
CA LYS A 130 3.59 9.31 -14.80
C LYS A 130 2.28 8.56 -14.75
N ASP A 131 2.21 7.54 -13.91
CA ASP A 131 0.98 6.85 -13.62
C ASP A 131 0.51 7.19 -12.22
N GLU A 132 -0.64 7.87 -12.16
CA GLU A 132 -1.28 8.27 -10.91
C GLU A 132 -2.41 7.31 -10.59
N PHE A 133 -2.35 6.71 -9.40
CA PHE A 133 -3.39 5.86 -8.85
C PHE A 133 -4.11 6.64 -7.76
N LEU A 134 -5.27 7.21 -8.08
CA LEU A 134 -6.12 7.86 -7.10
C LEU A 134 -6.99 6.81 -6.41
N ILE A 135 -6.70 6.57 -5.13
CA ILE A 135 -7.41 5.60 -4.29
C ILE A 135 -8.48 6.37 -3.53
N SER A 136 -9.75 6.16 -3.89
CA SER A 136 -10.86 6.76 -3.18
C SER A 136 -10.96 6.23 -1.75
N ALA A 137 -11.52 7.04 -0.84
CA ALA A 137 -11.68 6.67 0.57
C ALA A 137 -12.42 5.34 0.77
N GLU A 138 -13.43 5.09 -0.06
CA GLU A 138 -14.21 3.86 -0.08
C GLU A 138 -13.45 2.64 -0.61
N ASN A 139 -12.39 2.84 -1.39
CA ASN A 139 -11.55 1.77 -1.95
C ASN A 139 -10.31 1.50 -1.10
N ALA A 140 -10.05 2.30 -0.07
CA ALA A 140 -9.05 2.01 0.95
C ALA A 140 -9.75 1.47 2.20
N LYS A 141 -9.85 0.15 2.35
CA LYS A 141 -10.57 -0.49 3.45
C LYS A 141 -9.65 -1.25 4.39
N LEU A 142 -9.79 -0.99 5.69
CA LEU A 142 -9.14 -1.75 6.74
C LEU A 142 -10.09 -2.82 7.29
N THR A 143 -9.56 -4.02 7.46
CA THR A 143 -10.18 -5.13 8.19
C THR A 143 -9.26 -5.49 9.36
N LEU A 144 -9.85 -5.92 10.47
CA LEU A 144 -9.13 -6.45 11.63
C LEU A 144 -9.84 -7.69 12.17
N GLY A 145 -9.07 -8.75 12.43
CA GLY A 145 -9.57 -9.96 13.07
C GLY A 145 -10.03 -9.72 14.52
N ALA A 146 -10.81 -10.64 15.07
CA ALA A 146 -11.17 -10.60 16.48
C ALA A 146 -9.93 -10.84 17.35
N ASN A 147 -9.64 -9.92 18.28
CA ASN A 147 -8.49 -10.01 19.18
C ASN A 147 -8.96 -10.09 20.66
N PRO A 148 -9.55 -11.22 21.11
CA PRO A 148 -10.13 -11.34 22.46
C PRO A 148 -9.12 -11.25 23.60
N LYS A 149 -7.83 -11.21 23.28
CA LYS A 149 -6.70 -11.11 24.23
C LYS A 149 -5.92 -9.79 24.12
N ALA A 150 -6.40 -8.84 23.29
CA ALA A 150 -5.78 -7.53 23.12
C ALA A 150 -5.77 -6.71 24.42
#